data_AF-A0A8T3UXY4-F1
#
_entry.id   AF-A0A8T3UXY4-F1
#
_cell.length_a   1.000
_cell.length_b   1.000
_cell.length_c   1.000
_cell.angle_alpha   90.00
_cell.angle_beta   90.00
_cell.angle_gamma   90.00
#
_symmetry.space_group_name_H-M   'P 1'
#
loop_
_entity.id
_entity.type
_entity.pdbx_description
1 polymer ?
#
loop_
_entity_poly.entity_id
_entity_poly.type
_entity_poly.pdbx_seq_one_letter_code
_entity_poly.pdbx_strand_id
1 'polypeptide(L)'
;MNMLKLNKQNRPDFGKLSRMISGMEDFLDATPDFADGEWRDNLDVIIDFQDDDGSFKLFDSYEIPSDARVDFCYIPTYICTAALMKAYLTSPDEFTEKEKSALIAGLKMSCVKNLRGHGYDAFKGQIEALKLFMKAGLNEFLDSYSELCPDFTKMIEGIITTLKERKSDKRFKGMWGESYESEIEEVNDYFSHRNVFVYGTLMEGESNHRFLENSTCLGKATVEGYDMYDVGWYPAIVPGDSLIVGELYSVPLEDIASIDMLEGEGSLYAKRCETVTMFDGSKSIASVYVYLGDVSGLERILAWGEEFLWYVSYGSNMLYERFMCYIKGGSYHGSRYHPPCEDTTSPVAVKAVDLPYSMYFGNFSGSWHGSGVSFLDVSGPGKALGVAYLITKKQFEHVCRRENDGREPELGYGWYEDIIDLGEMDGFKVKTITNRQLRDYNEPSPDYLETLSDGIAQNWPEMSEDEIRDYLESCIR
;
A
#
# COMPACT_ATOMS: atom_id res chain seq x y z
N MET A 1 3.67 1.94 -19.27
CA MET A 1 5.12 1.63 -19.35
C MET A 1 5.57 1.57 -20.83
N ASN A 2 6.80 2.02 -21.18
CA ASN A 2 7.31 1.95 -22.56
C ASN A 2 8.56 1.05 -22.63
N MET A 3 8.44 -0.11 -23.28
CA MET A 3 9.52 -1.11 -23.35
C MET A 3 10.01 -1.34 -24.78
N LEU A 4 11.33 -1.32 -25.00
CA LEU A 4 11.95 -1.52 -26.31
C LEU A 4 13.27 -2.29 -26.16
N LYS A 5 13.46 -3.36 -26.95
CA LYS A 5 14.75 -4.07 -27.04
C LYS A 5 15.80 -3.18 -27.69
N LEU A 6 17.00 -3.12 -27.11
CA LEU A 6 18.13 -2.40 -27.68
C LEU A 6 19.00 -3.35 -28.51
N ASN A 7 19.35 -2.93 -29.72
CA ASN A 7 20.31 -3.63 -30.55
C ASN A 7 21.74 -3.24 -30.17
N LYS A 8 22.71 -4.10 -30.49
CA LYS A 8 24.15 -3.91 -30.19
C LYS A 8 24.81 -2.69 -30.91
N GLN A 9 24.07 -1.74 -31.48
CA GLN A 9 24.67 -0.63 -32.22
C GLN A 9 25.47 0.31 -31.29
N ASN A 10 26.78 0.04 -31.22
CA ASN A 10 27.94 0.77 -30.68
C ASN A 10 27.86 1.60 -29.38
N ARG A 11 26.71 1.94 -28.80
CA ARG A 11 26.57 2.51 -27.45
C ARG A 11 25.16 2.23 -26.88
N PRO A 12 25.00 1.30 -25.91
CA PRO A 12 23.74 1.17 -25.20
C PRO A 12 23.42 2.45 -24.41
N ASP A 13 22.16 2.87 -24.45
CA ASP A 13 21.66 3.98 -23.64
C ASP A 13 21.34 3.46 -22.23
N PHE A 14 22.31 3.54 -21.33
CA PHE A 14 22.16 3.09 -19.95
C PHE A 14 21.09 3.88 -19.18
N GLY A 15 20.89 5.16 -19.50
CA GLY A 15 19.81 5.95 -18.88
C GLY A 15 18.42 5.47 -19.30
N LYS A 16 18.28 4.97 -20.53
CA LYS A 16 17.06 4.29 -20.97
C LYS A 16 16.90 2.92 -20.33
N LEU A 17 17.97 2.11 -20.25
CA LEU A 17 17.93 0.79 -19.61
C LEU A 17 17.53 0.87 -18.14
N SER A 18 18.14 1.79 -17.37
CA SER A 18 17.78 2.00 -15.97
C SER A 18 16.33 2.44 -15.79
N ARG A 19 15.81 3.32 -16.67
CA ARG A 19 14.39 3.70 -16.63
C ARG A 19 13.44 2.54 -16.96
N MET A 20 13.84 1.64 -17.86
CA MET A 20 13.04 0.44 -18.16
C MET A 20 13.00 -0.52 -16.96
N ILE A 21 14.14 -0.75 -16.30
CA ILE A 21 14.19 -1.57 -15.08
C ILE A 21 13.34 -0.95 -13.98
N SER A 22 13.50 0.36 -13.73
CA SER A 22 12.68 1.08 -12.75
C SER A 22 11.18 0.92 -13.04
N GLY A 23 10.75 1.06 -14.30
CA GLY A 23 9.34 0.84 -14.66
C GLY A 23 8.85 -0.60 -14.43
N MET A 24 9.72 -1.60 -14.56
CA MET A 24 9.38 -2.99 -14.21
C MET A 24 9.28 -3.19 -12.69
N GLU A 25 10.16 -2.53 -11.92
CA GLU A 25 10.11 -2.54 -10.45
C GLU A 25 8.87 -1.83 -9.93
N ASP A 26 8.52 -0.67 -10.51
CA ASP A 26 7.29 0.06 -10.19
C ASP A 26 6.04 -0.82 -10.45
N PHE A 27 6.04 -1.60 -11.53
CA PHE A 27 4.95 -2.54 -11.82
C PHE A 27 4.90 -3.73 -10.85
N LEU A 28 6.05 -4.27 -10.42
CA LEU A 28 6.11 -5.28 -9.37
C LEU A 28 5.56 -4.74 -8.03
N ASP A 29 5.77 -3.46 -7.77
CA ASP A 29 5.38 -2.78 -6.53
C ASP A 29 3.89 -2.41 -6.52
N ALA A 30 3.31 -2.18 -7.70
CA ALA A 30 1.89 -1.94 -7.88
C ALA A 30 1.03 -3.10 -7.34
N THR A 31 -0.17 -2.78 -6.84
CA THR A 31 -1.16 -3.78 -6.47
C THR A 31 -1.76 -4.33 -7.77
N PRO A 32 -1.86 -5.66 -7.96
CA PRO A 32 -2.57 -6.23 -9.10
C PRO A 32 -4.04 -5.79 -9.12
N ASP A 33 -4.49 -5.22 -10.24
CA ASP A 33 -5.88 -4.81 -10.46
C ASP A 33 -6.26 -5.07 -11.92
N PHE A 34 -7.02 -6.15 -12.15
CA PHE A 34 -7.44 -6.55 -13.49
C PHE A 34 -8.59 -5.69 -14.04
N ALA A 35 -9.26 -4.90 -13.21
CA ALA A 35 -10.31 -3.98 -13.62
C ALA A 35 -9.75 -2.61 -14.04
N ASP A 36 -8.56 -2.23 -13.52
CA ASP A 36 -7.83 -1.06 -13.97
C ASP A 36 -7.23 -1.26 -15.37
N GLY A 37 -7.71 -0.47 -16.33
CA GLY A 37 -7.24 -0.49 -17.71
C GLY A 37 -5.76 -0.15 -17.86
N GLU A 38 -5.22 0.79 -17.06
CA GLU A 38 -3.79 1.14 -17.13
C GLU A 38 -2.92 -0.01 -16.60
N TRP A 39 -3.32 -0.61 -15.47
CA TRP A 39 -2.61 -1.77 -14.95
C TRP A 39 -2.66 -2.94 -15.93
N ARG A 40 -3.82 -3.22 -16.51
CA ARG A 40 -4.01 -4.28 -17.51
C ARG A 40 -3.18 -4.05 -18.77
N ASP A 41 -3.12 -2.82 -19.27
CA ASP A 41 -2.26 -2.47 -20.41
C ASP A 41 -0.78 -2.69 -20.08
N ASN A 42 -0.34 -2.36 -18.86
CA ASN A 42 1.03 -2.61 -18.42
C ASN A 42 1.36 -4.11 -18.33
N LEU A 43 0.41 -4.94 -17.87
CA LEU A 43 0.54 -6.40 -17.86
C LEU A 43 0.71 -6.94 -19.29
N ASP A 44 -0.14 -6.50 -20.22
CA ASP A 44 -0.06 -6.91 -21.63
C ASP A 44 1.28 -6.52 -22.27
N VAL A 45 1.79 -5.31 -21.95
CA VAL A 45 3.11 -4.86 -22.38
C VAL A 45 4.23 -5.75 -21.84
N ILE A 46 4.14 -6.23 -20.59
CA ILE A 46 5.12 -7.20 -20.04
C ILE A 46 5.07 -8.51 -20.80
N ILE A 47 3.88 -9.08 -21.00
CA ILE A 47 3.72 -10.37 -21.65
C ILE A 47 4.24 -10.32 -23.08
N ASP A 48 3.92 -9.26 -23.83
CA ASP A 48 4.37 -9.09 -25.22
C ASP A 48 5.87 -8.79 -25.34
N PHE A 49 6.51 -8.36 -24.26
CA PHE A 49 7.95 -8.13 -24.22
C PHE A 49 8.78 -9.41 -24.06
N GLN A 50 8.17 -10.49 -23.54
CA GLN A 50 8.84 -11.77 -23.31
C GLN A 50 9.40 -12.37 -24.60
N ASP A 51 10.62 -12.91 -24.55
CA ASP A 51 11.22 -13.67 -25.64
C ASP A 51 10.75 -15.12 -25.67
N ASP A 52 10.92 -15.78 -26.82
CA ASP A 52 10.61 -17.21 -27.01
C ASP A 52 11.34 -18.14 -26.03
N ASP A 53 12.47 -17.71 -25.46
CA ASP A 53 13.21 -18.45 -24.44
C ASP A 53 12.68 -18.23 -23.01
N GLY A 54 11.63 -17.43 -22.84
CA GLY A 54 10.99 -17.07 -21.58
C GLY A 54 11.65 -15.89 -20.84
N SER A 55 12.73 -15.31 -21.38
CA SER A 55 13.40 -14.17 -20.77
C SER A 55 12.71 -12.84 -21.09
N PHE A 56 12.94 -11.85 -20.22
CA PHE A 56 12.54 -10.46 -20.44
C PHE A 56 13.79 -9.60 -20.67
N LYS A 57 14.73 -10.10 -21.49
CA LYS A 57 16.02 -9.44 -21.70
C LYS A 57 15.87 -8.12 -22.46
N LEU A 58 16.63 -7.12 -22.05
CA LEU A 58 16.64 -5.79 -22.68
C LEU A 58 17.50 -5.74 -23.95
N PHE A 59 18.28 -6.79 -24.21
CA PHE A 59 19.11 -6.96 -25.39
C PHE A 59 18.60 -8.08 -26.28
N ASP A 60 18.83 -7.96 -27.59
CA ASP A 60 18.48 -8.97 -28.60
C ASP A 60 19.32 -10.27 -28.51
N SER A 61 20.38 -10.30 -27.71
CA SER A 61 21.30 -11.43 -27.60
C SER A 61 22.02 -11.50 -26.26
N TYR A 62 22.50 -12.69 -25.89
CA TYR A 62 23.37 -12.92 -24.74
C TYR A 62 24.86 -12.74 -25.06
N GLU A 63 25.21 -12.29 -26.28
CA GLU A 63 26.58 -12.04 -26.71
C GLU A 63 27.10 -10.67 -26.21
N ILE A 64 26.99 -10.50 -24.89
CA ILE A 64 27.42 -9.35 -24.10
C ILE A 64 28.24 -9.83 -22.88
N PRO A 65 29.01 -8.93 -22.24
CA PRO A 65 29.75 -9.24 -21.02
C PRO A 65 28.89 -9.88 -19.91
N SER A 66 29.51 -10.68 -19.03
CA SER A 66 28.76 -11.53 -18.10
C SER A 66 28.03 -10.76 -17.00
N ASP A 67 28.59 -9.63 -16.57
CA ASP A 67 27.97 -8.57 -15.76
C ASP A 67 26.73 -8.03 -16.45
N ALA A 68 26.88 -7.54 -17.69
CA ALA A 68 25.78 -6.97 -18.46
C ALA A 68 24.62 -7.98 -18.69
N ARG A 69 24.93 -9.28 -18.84
CA ARG A 69 23.88 -10.31 -18.89
C ARG A 69 23.06 -10.39 -17.62
N VAL A 70 23.69 -10.25 -16.44
CA VAL A 70 22.95 -10.28 -15.18
C VAL A 70 22.06 -9.07 -15.11
N ASP A 71 22.62 -7.87 -15.23
CA ASP A 71 21.90 -6.62 -15.02
C ASP A 71 20.79 -6.37 -16.03
N PHE A 72 20.99 -6.78 -17.29
CA PHE A 72 20.08 -6.42 -18.38
C PHE A 72 19.41 -7.60 -19.08
N CYS A 73 19.68 -8.83 -18.65
CA CYS A 73 18.93 -10.00 -19.13
C CYS A 73 18.26 -10.74 -17.98
N TYR A 74 19.01 -11.12 -16.95
CA TYR A 74 18.48 -11.94 -15.86
C TYR A 74 17.67 -11.13 -14.84
N ILE A 75 18.16 -9.96 -14.39
CA ILE A 75 17.43 -9.11 -13.43
C ILE A 75 16.05 -8.68 -13.97
N PRO A 76 15.92 -8.13 -15.20
CA PRO A 76 14.62 -7.87 -15.81
C PRO A 76 13.72 -9.10 -15.87
N THR A 77 14.30 -10.27 -16.17
CA THR A 77 13.56 -11.54 -16.17
C THR A 77 13.00 -11.87 -14.80
N TYR A 78 13.80 -11.70 -13.74
CA TYR A 78 13.35 -11.97 -12.38
C TYR A 78 12.26 -10.99 -11.92
N ILE A 79 12.41 -9.69 -12.22
CA ILE A 79 11.42 -8.66 -11.86
C ILE A 79 10.09 -8.94 -12.55
N CYS A 80 10.08 -9.11 -13.88
CA CYS A 80 8.85 -9.39 -14.62
C CYS A 80 8.23 -10.73 -14.21
N THR A 81 9.04 -11.78 -13.97
CA THR A 81 8.52 -13.07 -13.50
C THR A 81 7.91 -12.95 -12.10
N ALA A 82 8.55 -12.21 -11.18
CA ALA A 82 8.00 -11.93 -9.86
C ALA A 82 6.68 -11.14 -9.95
N ALA A 83 6.58 -10.16 -10.85
CA ALA A 83 5.35 -9.40 -11.05
C ALA A 83 4.21 -10.30 -11.59
N LEU A 84 4.49 -11.15 -12.58
CA LEU A 84 3.53 -12.14 -13.08
C LEU A 84 3.14 -13.16 -11.99
N MET A 85 4.08 -13.57 -11.14
CA MET A 85 3.82 -14.45 -10.01
C MET A 85 2.87 -13.79 -9.00
N LYS A 86 3.12 -12.54 -8.64
CA LYS A 86 2.27 -11.73 -7.74
C LYS A 86 0.85 -11.58 -8.29
N ALA A 87 0.73 -11.25 -9.58
CA ALA A 87 -0.56 -11.14 -10.25
C ALA A 87 -1.31 -12.48 -10.29
N TYR A 88 -0.63 -13.59 -10.60
CA TYR A 88 -1.26 -14.92 -10.61
C TYR A 88 -1.68 -15.38 -9.22
N LEU A 89 -0.89 -15.04 -8.20
CA LEU A 89 -1.16 -15.39 -6.81
C LEU A 89 -2.44 -14.71 -6.29
N THR A 90 -2.66 -13.46 -6.67
CA THR A 90 -3.80 -12.63 -6.21
C THR A 90 -5.07 -12.88 -7.02
N SER A 91 -4.97 -13.15 -8.33
CA SER A 91 -6.15 -13.37 -9.19
C SER A 91 -5.90 -14.46 -10.23
N PRO A 92 -5.77 -15.74 -9.81
CA PRO A 92 -5.44 -16.85 -10.71
C PRO A 92 -6.52 -17.10 -11.78
N ASP A 93 -7.78 -16.79 -11.46
CA ASP A 93 -8.93 -17.03 -12.34
C ASP A 93 -9.05 -15.98 -13.47
N GLU A 94 -8.39 -14.82 -13.31
CA GLU A 94 -8.33 -13.76 -14.33
C GLU A 94 -7.25 -14.02 -15.40
N PHE A 95 -6.35 -14.98 -15.15
CA PHE A 95 -5.25 -15.28 -16.07
C PHE A 95 -5.71 -16.04 -17.31
N THR A 96 -5.34 -15.53 -18.48
CA THR A 96 -5.46 -16.28 -19.73
C THR A 96 -4.42 -17.40 -19.83
N GLU A 97 -4.65 -18.39 -20.69
CA GLU A 97 -3.65 -19.45 -20.96
C GLU A 97 -2.32 -18.90 -21.51
N LYS A 98 -2.37 -17.77 -22.23
CA LYS A 98 -1.18 -17.06 -22.72
C LYS A 98 -0.38 -16.49 -21.54
N GLU A 99 -1.06 -15.79 -20.62
CA GLU A 99 -0.45 -15.22 -19.42
C GLU A 99 0.16 -16.29 -18.51
N LYS A 100 -0.58 -17.38 -18.29
CA LYS A 100 -0.11 -18.52 -17.50
C LYS A 100 1.13 -19.17 -18.13
N SER A 101 1.13 -19.32 -19.46
CA SER A 101 2.28 -19.82 -20.21
C SER A 101 3.49 -18.90 -20.09
N ALA A 102 3.28 -17.58 -20.13
CA ALA A 102 4.34 -16.58 -19.97
C ALA A 102 4.96 -16.64 -18.56
N LEU A 103 4.14 -16.75 -17.51
CA LEU A 103 4.61 -16.97 -16.14
C LEU A 103 5.46 -18.24 -16.04
N ILE A 104 4.97 -19.38 -16.55
CA ILE A 104 5.72 -20.65 -16.52
C ILE A 104 7.06 -20.52 -17.26
N ALA A 105 7.09 -19.86 -18.42
CA ALA A 105 8.30 -19.63 -19.18
C ALA A 105 9.31 -18.76 -18.41
N GLY A 106 8.84 -17.69 -17.75
CA GLY A 106 9.67 -16.84 -16.89
C GLY A 106 10.23 -17.59 -15.67
N LEU A 107 9.42 -18.42 -15.01
CA LEU A 107 9.85 -19.26 -13.88
C LEU A 107 10.94 -20.25 -14.31
N LYS A 108 10.77 -20.91 -15.46
CA LYS A 108 11.79 -21.81 -16.03
C LYS A 108 13.07 -21.05 -16.38
N MET A 109 12.95 -19.88 -16.99
CA MET A 109 14.10 -19.05 -17.34
C MET A 109 14.86 -18.58 -16.08
N SER A 110 14.14 -18.31 -14.99
CA SER A 110 14.72 -17.96 -13.69
C SER A 110 15.58 -19.08 -13.10
N CYS A 111 15.32 -20.33 -13.47
CA CYS A 111 16.09 -21.50 -13.02
C CYS A 111 17.49 -21.60 -13.65
N VAL A 112 17.70 -21.02 -14.84
CA VAL A 112 18.93 -21.21 -15.64
C VAL A 112 20.20 -20.80 -14.89
N LYS A 113 20.12 -19.78 -14.05
CA LYS A 113 21.23 -19.27 -13.25
C LYS A 113 21.15 -19.65 -11.77
N ASN A 114 20.13 -20.40 -11.35
CA ASN A 114 19.83 -20.63 -9.94
C ASN A 114 19.73 -19.30 -9.16
N LEU A 115 19.14 -18.28 -9.80
CA LEU A 115 19.10 -16.88 -9.35
C LEU A 115 20.46 -16.20 -9.12
N ARG A 116 21.60 -16.86 -9.38
CA ARG A 116 22.92 -16.31 -9.07
C ARG A 116 23.26 -15.10 -9.92
N GLY A 117 23.91 -14.14 -9.27
CA GLY A 117 24.59 -13.03 -9.94
C GLY A 117 25.84 -13.50 -10.70
N HIS A 118 26.69 -12.53 -11.05
CA HIS A 118 27.94 -12.78 -11.75
C HIS A 118 29.16 -12.76 -10.83
N GLY A 119 30.24 -13.43 -11.24
CA GLY A 119 31.56 -13.28 -10.63
C GLY A 119 31.57 -13.48 -9.12
N TYR A 120 32.15 -12.51 -8.41
CA TYR A 120 32.28 -12.54 -6.95
C TYR A 120 30.99 -12.18 -6.22
N ASP A 121 30.09 -11.44 -6.87
CA ASP A 121 28.78 -11.06 -6.32
C ASP A 121 27.69 -12.11 -6.58
N ALA A 122 28.07 -13.32 -7.01
CA ALA A 122 27.11 -14.36 -7.38
C ALA A 122 26.14 -14.73 -6.26
N PHE A 123 26.61 -14.77 -5.00
CA PHE A 123 25.77 -15.07 -3.84
C PHE A 123 24.92 -13.87 -3.42
N LYS A 124 25.48 -12.66 -3.42
CA LYS A 124 24.72 -11.42 -3.18
C LYS A 124 23.57 -11.28 -4.17
N GLY A 125 23.85 -11.42 -5.47
CA GLY A 125 22.82 -11.38 -6.51
C GLY A 125 21.79 -12.50 -6.38
N GLN A 126 22.16 -13.67 -5.82
CA GLN A 126 21.20 -14.74 -5.53
C GLN A 126 20.21 -14.33 -4.44
N ILE A 127 20.68 -13.67 -3.38
CA ILE A 127 19.84 -13.15 -2.31
C ILE A 127 18.94 -12.02 -2.84
N GLU A 128 19.51 -11.06 -3.58
CA GLU A 128 18.76 -9.93 -4.16
C GLU A 128 17.65 -10.41 -5.11
N ALA A 129 17.95 -11.37 -5.99
CA ALA A 129 16.95 -11.98 -6.86
C ALA A 129 15.89 -12.75 -6.08
N LEU A 130 16.27 -13.47 -5.02
CA LEU A 130 15.31 -14.17 -4.14
C LEU A 130 14.38 -13.17 -3.45
N LYS A 131 14.88 -12.02 -3.00
CA LYS A 131 14.09 -10.97 -2.36
C LYS A 131 13.02 -10.38 -3.30
N LEU A 132 13.26 -10.31 -4.61
CA LEU A 132 12.24 -9.91 -5.59
C LEU A 132 11.04 -10.87 -5.56
N PHE A 133 11.30 -12.18 -5.55
CA PHE A 133 10.24 -13.18 -5.44
C PHE A 133 9.57 -13.16 -4.06
N MET A 134 10.33 -12.98 -2.97
CA MET A 134 9.76 -12.84 -1.62
C MET A 134 8.78 -11.67 -1.53
N LYS A 135 9.14 -10.52 -2.13
CA LYS A 135 8.26 -9.34 -2.24
C LYS A 135 6.96 -9.63 -3.03
N ALA A 136 7.03 -10.54 -3.99
CA ALA A 136 5.90 -10.99 -4.79
C ALA A 136 5.06 -12.13 -4.16
N GLY A 137 5.32 -12.52 -2.91
CA GLY A 137 4.58 -13.59 -2.23
C GLY A 137 5.08 -14.99 -2.55
N LEU A 138 6.42 -15.19 -2.55
CA LEU A 138 7.03 -16.49 -2.86
C LEU A 138 6.52 -17.63 -1.96
N ASN A 139 6.39 -17.40 -0.66
CA ASN A 139 5.89 -18.41 0.27
C ASN A 139 4.49 -18.90 -0.10
N GLU A 140 3.59 -17.95 -0.29
CA GLU A 140 2.19 -18.16 -0.62
C GLU A 140 2.06 -18.86 -1.98
N PHE A 141 2.90 -18.48 -2.95
CA PHE A 141 2.98 -19.13 -4.25
C PHE A 141 3.46 -20.58 -4.15
N LEU A 142 4.49 -20.87 -3.36
CA LEU A 142 4.97 -22.24 -3.18
C LEU A 142 3.93 -23.12 -2.48
N ASP A 143 3.22 -22.58 -1.48
CA ASP A 143 2.18 -23.32 -0.75
C ASP A 143 0.99 -23.65 -1.64
N SER A 144 0.57 -22.71 -2.51
CA SER A 144 -0.65 -22.84 -3.31
C SER A 144 -0.42 -23.40 -4.72
N TYR A 145 0.76 -23.17 -5.31
CA TYR A 145 1.04 -23.40 -6.72
C TYR A 145 2.41 -24.05 -6.99
N SER A 146 2.95 -24.81 -6.03
CA SER A 146 4.22 -25.56 -6.19
C SER A 146 4.32 -26.41 -7.46
N GLU A 147 3.20 -26.95 -7.94
CA GLU A 147 3.12 -27.78 -9.15
C GLU A 147 3.07 -26.98 -10.46
N LEU A 148 2.91 -25.65 -10.41
CA LEU A 148 2.87 -24.81 -11.62
C LEU A 148 4.24 -24.81 -12.34
N CYS A 149 5.33 -24.82 -11.58
CA CYS A 149 6.68 -24.98 -12.09
C CYS A 149 7.57 -25.77 -11.10
N PRO A 150 7.55 -27.11 -11.14
CA PRO A 150 8.27 -27.96 -10.17
C PRO A 150 9.79 -27.72 -10.16
N ASP A 151 10.38 -27.31 -11.29
CA ASP A 151 11.81 -26.99 -11.37
C ASP A 151 12.15 -25.73 -10.58
N PHE A 152 11.29 -24.71 -10.63
CA PHE A 152 11.43 -23.49 -9.83
C PHE A 152 11.24 -23.77 -8.35
N THR A 153 10.20 -24.53 -7.97
CA THR A 153 9.96 -24.98 -6.59
C THR A 153 11.19 -25.67 -6.01
N LYS A 154 11.74 -26.67 -6.70
CA LYS A 154 12.95 -27.40 -6.26
C LYS A 154 14.18 -26.51 -6.18
N MET A 155 14.34 -25.57 -7.10
CA MET A 155 15.43 -24.60 -7.06
C MET A 155 15.36 -23.77 -5.78
N ILE A 156 14.20 -23.21 -5.48
CA ILE A 156 13.98 -22.38 -4.30
C ILE A 156 14.20 -23.20 -3.01
N GLU A 157 13.64 -24.41 -2.89
CA GLU A 157 13.86 -25.31 -1.76
C GLU A 157 15.36 -25.59 -1.53
N GLY A 158 16.13 -25.79 -2.61
CA GLY A 158 17.57 -25.98 -2.55
C GLY A 158 18.33 -24.74 -2.05
N ILE A 159 17.91 -23.54 -2.47
CA ILE A 159 18.45 -22.27 -1.97
C ILE A 159 18.15 -22.12 -0.48
N ILE A 160 16.90 -22.33 -0.06
CA ILE A 160 16.48 -22.25 1.35
C ILE A 160 17.28 -23.22 2.22
N THR A 161 17.43 -24.47 1.78
CA THR A 161 18.21 -25.48 2.49
C THR A 161 19.66 -25.02 2.68
N THR A 162 20.28 -24.48 1.62
CA THR A 162 21.64 -23.93 1.69
C THR A 162 21.75 -22.76 2.68
N LEU A 163 20.75 -21.88 2.73
CA LEU A 163 20.73 -20.73 3.64
C LEU A 163 20.49 -21.15 5.10
N LYS A 164 19.65 -22.15 5.34
CA LYS A 164 19.43 -22.75 6.67
C LYS A 164 20.71 -23.39 7.21
N GLU A 165 21.42 -24.16 6.38
CA GLU A 165 22.71 -24.75 6.75
C GLU A 165 23.75 -23.68 7.07
N ARG A 166 23.84 -22.62 6.24
CA ARG A 166 24.75 -21.51 6.51
C ARG A 166 24.46 -20.81 7.85
N LYS A 167 23.19 -20.59 8.18
CA LYS A 167 22.78 -20.03 9.49
C LYS A 167 23.21 -20.94 10.64
N SER A 168 22.89 -22.24 10.54
CA SER A 168 23.27 -23.26 11.55
C SER A 168 24.78 -23.33 11.77
N ASP A 169 25.56 -23.32 10.69
CA ASP A 169 27.03 -23.43 10.75
C ASP A 169 27.72 -22.10 11.06
N LYS A 170 26.97 -20.99 11.24
CA LYS A 170 27.49 -19.62 11.36
C LYS A 170 28.41 -19.21 10.20
N ARG A 171 28.10 -19.70 8.99
CA ARG A 171 28.84 -19.43 7.74
C ARG A 171 28.23 -18.24 6.99
N PHE A 172 28.51 -17.04 7.50
CA PHE A 172 27.98 -15.79 6.95
C PHE A 172 28.94 -15.04 6.02
N LYS A 173 30.22 -15.42 5.98
CA LYS A 173 31.22 -14.68 5.20
C LYS A 173 31.20 -15.03 3.72
N GLY A 174 31.25 -14.01 2.88
CA GLY A 174 31.50 -14.12 1.45
C GLY A 174 32.97 -14.33 1.10
N MET A 175 33.29 -14.25 -0.19
CA MET A 175 34.65 -14.54 -0.67
C MET A 175 35.68 -13.50 -0.22
N TRP A 176 35.25 -12.27 0.07
CA TRP A 176 36.11 -11.15 0.47
C TRP A 176 35.97 -10.80 1.96
N GLY A 177 35.26 -11.64 2.73
CA GLY A 177 35.06 -11.46 4.16
C GLY A 177 33.91 -10.54 4.54
N GLU A 178 33.15 -10.04 3.56
CA GLU A 178 31.84 -9.41 3.74
C GLU A 178 30.89 -10.34 4.48
N SER A 179 30.06 -9.79 5.38
CA SER A 179 29.08 -10.58 6.12
C SER A 179 27.72 -10.51 5.44
N TYR A 180 27.08 -11.66 5.29
CA TYR A 180 25.70 -11.81 4.85
C TYR A 180 24.79 -12.28 6.00
N GLU A 181 25.20 -12.05 7.24
CA GLU A 181 24.48 -12.54 8.43
C GLU A 181 23.05 -11.98 8.47
N SER A 182 22.88 -10.68 8.25
CA SER A 182 21.55 -10.04 8.26
C SER A 182 20.64 -10.58 7.17
N GLU A 183 21.16 -10.73 5.95
CA GLU A 183 20.39 -11.21 4.81
C GLU A 183 20.03 -12.70 4.95
N ILE A 184 20.95 -13.51 5.48
CA ILE A 184 20.68 -14.92 5.76
C ILE A 184 19.65 -15.05 6.89
N GLU A 185 19.74 -14.25 7.95
CA GLU A 185 18.75 -14.20 9.03
C GLU A 185 17.36 -13.83 8.49
N GLU A 186 17.26 -12.73 7.74
CA GLU A 186 16.03 -12.23 7.13
C GLU A 186 15.35 -13.26 6.21
N VAL A 187 16.12 -13.89 5.31
CA VAL A 187 15.55 -14.91 4.42
C VAL A 187 15.06 -16.13 5.20
N ASN A 188 15.83 -16.60 6.20
CA ASN A 188 15.41 -17.73 7.02
C ASN A 188 14.16 -17.41 7.84
N ASP A 189 14.05 -16.18 8.35
CA ASP A 189 12.89 -15.71 9.10
C ASP A 189 11.64 -15.66 8.21
N TYR A 190 11.77 -15.10 7.01
CA TYR A 190 10.71 -15.08 6.00
C TYR A 190 10.14 -16.48 5.71
N PHE A 191 11.00 -17.49 5.54
CA PHE A 191 10.55 -18.86 5.27
C PHE A 191 10.03 -19.61 6.50
N SER A 192 10.11 -19.03 7.69
CA SER A 192 9.62 -19.64 8.94
C SER A 192 8.26 -19.11 9.38
N HIS A 193 7.75 -18.08 8.69
CA HIS A 193 6.50 -17.40 9.01
C HIS A 193 5.61 -17.23 7.77
N ARG A 194 4.35 -16.85 7.98
CA ARG A 194 3.41 -16.41 6.96
C ARG A 194 2.73 -15.13 7.43
N ASN A 195 2.48 -14.24 6.49
CA ASN A 195 1.72 -13.04 6.77
C ASN A 195 0.23 -13.38 6.72
N VAL A 196 -0.49 -13.04 7.80
CA VAL A 196 -1.94 -13.23 7.92
C VAL A 196 -2.57 -11.90 8.27
N PHE A 197 -3.51 -11.45 7.45
CA PHE A 197 -4.30 -10.25 7.72
C PHE A 197 -5.63 -10.65 8.37
N VAL A 198 -5.90 -10.05 9.52
CA VAL A 198 -7.07 -10.34 10.34
C VAL A 198 -7.91 -9.08 10.53
N TYR A 199 -9.23 -9.22 10.46
CA TYR A 199 -10.18 -8.09 10.45
C TYR A 199 -11.35 -8.29 11.42
N GLY A 200 -11.26 -9.28 12.31
CA GLY A 200 -12.36 -9.72 13.16
C GLY A 200 -11.88 -10.32 14.47
N THR A 201 -12.42 -11.48 14.83
CA THR A 201 -12.22 -12.08 16.18
C THR A 201 -10.78 -12.45 16.53
N LEU A 202 -9.86 -12.46 15.56
CA LEU A 202 -8.43 -12.68 15.74
C LEU A 202 -7.64 -11.39 16.08
N MET A 203 -8.21 -10.20 15.86
CA MET A 203 -7.54 -8.92 16.14
C MET A 203 -7.19 -8.77 17.63
N GLU A 204 -6.27 -7.86 17.95
CA GLU A 204 -5.86 -7.60 19.32
C GLU A 204 -7.07 -7.20 20.20
N GLY A 205 -7.19 -7.85 21.36
CA GLY A 205 -8.30 -7.62 22.30
C GLY A 205 -9.58 -8.42 22.00
N GLU A 206 -9.64 -9.15 20.88
CA GLU A 206 -10.79 -9.97 20.50
C GLU A 206 -10.70 -11.41 21.03
N SER A 207 -11.84 -12.11 21.00
CA SER A 207 -12.02 -13.40 21.68
C SER A 207 -11.10 -14.55 21.22
N ASN A 208 -10.66 -14.52 19.96
CA ASN A 208 -9.79 -15.55 19.38
C ASN A 208 -8.32 -15.11 19.26
N HIS A 209 -7.95 -13.93 19.75
CA HIS A 209 -6.58 -13.41 19.66
C HIS A 209 -5.52 -14.37 20.23
N ARG A 210 -5.89 -15.24 21.18
CA ARG A 210 -5.02 -16.29 21.73
C ARG A 210 -4.33 -17.19 20.70
N PHE A 211 -4.89 -17.33 19.49
CA PHE A 211 -4.29 -18.10 18.40
C PHE A 211 -3.10 -17.38 17.74
N LEU A 212 -2.90 -16.09 18.03
CA LEU A 212 -1.81 -15.26 17.54
C LEU A 212 -0.79 -14.90 18.64
N GLU A 213 -0.86 -15.52 19.83
CA GLU A 213 0.03 -15.19 20.96
C GLU A 213 1.54 -15.36 20.66
N ASN A 214 1.91 -16.28 19.76
CA ASN A 214 3.29 -16.46 19.32
C ASN A 214 3.65 -15.64 18.06
N SER A 215 2.69 -14.90 17.52
CA SER A 215 2.85 -14.14 16.28
C SER A 215 3.37 -12.74 16.56
N THR A 216 4.07 -12.16 15.59
CA THR A 216 4.52 -10.76 15.68
C THR A 216 3.50 -9.88 14.97
N CYS A 217 2.86 -8.96 15.71
CA CYS A 217 2.03 -7.91 15.09
C CYS A 217 2.93 -6.96 14.30
N LEU A 218 2.69 -6.87 12.99
CA LEU A 218 3.39 -5.95 12.09
C LEU A 218 2.72 -4.57 12.07
N GLY A 219 1.46 -4.48 12.53
CA GLY A 219 0.70 -3.23 12.69
C GLY A 219 -0.67 -3.29 12.03
N LYS A 220 -1.39 -2.15 12.09
CA LYS A 220 -2.67 -1.98 11.38
C LYS A 220 -2.46 -1.88 9.87
N ALA A 221 -3.37 -2.48 9.12
CA ALA A 221 -3.31 -2.56 7.67
C ALA A 221 -4.71 -2.51 7.06
N THR A 222 -4.78 -2.45 5.74
CA THR A 222 -6.01 -2.52 4.98
C THR A 222 -5.91 -3.49 3.80
N VAL A 223 -7.07 -3.97 3.36
CA VAL A 223 -7.25 -4.71 2.11
C VAL A 223 -8.43 -4.11 1.36
N GLU A 224 -8.29 -3.92 0.05
CA GLU A 224 -9.32 -3.38 -0.85
C GLU A 224 -10.05 -4.52 -1.58
N GLY A 225 -11.22 -4.23 -2.16
CA GLY A 225 -11.97 -5.19 -2.97
C GLY A 225 -12.93 -6.07 -2.17
N TYR A 226 -13.30 -5.65 -0.96
CA TYR A 226 -14.11 -6.45 -0.05
C TYR A 226 -15.17 -5.60 0.68
N ASP A 227 -16.35 -6.19 0.90
CA ASP A 227 -17.38 -5.65 1.79
C ASP A 227 -17.49 -6.51 3.06
N MET A 228 -17.70 -5.87 4.21
CA MET A 228 -17.86 -6.56 5.49
C MET A 228 -19.33 -6.63 5.91
N TYR A 229 -19.73 -7.78 6.44
CA TYR A 229 -21.07 -8.06 6.96
C TYR A 229 -20.99 -8.63 8.38
N ASP A 230 -22.00 -8.30 9.18
CA ASP A 230 -22.22 -8.93 10.47
C ASP A 230 -22.97 -10.26 10.29
N VAL A 231 -22.27 -11.37 10.50
CA VAL A 231 -22.84 -12.74 10.50
C VAL A 231 -23.12 -13.24 11.93
N GLY A 232 -23.08 -12.35 12.92
CA GLY A 232 -23.44 -12.58 14.31
C GLY A 232 -22.25 -12.50 15.26
N TRP A 233 -21.54 -13.61 15.45
CA TRP A 233 -20.46 -13.69 16.46
C TRP A 233 -19.08 -13.28 15.92
N TYR A 234 -19.00 -13.01 14.63
CA TYR A 234 -17.78 -12.70 13.90
C TYR A 234 -18.15 -11.92 12.63
N PRO A 235 -17.23 -11.11 12.08
CA PRO A 235 -17.44 -10.47 10.80
C PRO A 235 -17.15 -11.43 9.64
N ALA A 236 -17.78 -11.18 8.51
CA ALA A 236 -17.51 -11.86 7.24
C ALA A 236 -17.17 -10.83 6.17
N ILE A 237 -16.05 -11.01 5.48
CA ILE A 237 -15.78 -10.26 4.25
C ILE A 237 -16.11 -11.11 3.02
N VAL A 238 -16.66 -10.47 1.99
CA VAL A 238 -16.93 -11.04 0.68
C VAL A 238 -16.45 -10.08 -0.40
N PRO A 239 -16.17 -10.53 -1.64
CA PRO A 239 -15.77 -9.62 -2.73
C PRO A 239 -16.77 -8.45 -2.88
N GLY A 240 -16.23 -7.25 -3.02
CA GLY A 240 -16.98 -6.00 -3.10
C GLY A 240 -16.07 -4.84 -3.49
N ASP A 241 -16.49 -3.60 -3.23
CA ASP A 241 -15.77 -2.40 -3.68
C ASP A 241 -15.24 -1.53 -2.52
N SER A 242 -15.23 -2.06 -1.28
CA SER A 242 -14.81 -1.30 -0.10
C SER A 242 -13.42 -1.66 0.39
N LEU A 243 -12.96 -0.84 1.34
CA LEU A 243 -11.71 -1.02 2.08
C LEU A 243 -12.00 -1.63 3.44
N ILE A 244 -11.31 -2.71 3.79
CA ILE A 244 -11.39 -3.38 5.09
C ILE A 244 -10.19 -2.99 5.92
N VAL A 245 -10.43 -2.51 7.14
CA VAL A 245 -9.39 -2.21 8.13
C VAL A 245 -9.19 -3.41 9.05
N GLY A 246 -7.94 -3.74 9.32
CA GLY A 246 -7.56 -4.84 10.19
C GLY A 246 -6.11 -4.74 10.65
N GLU A 247 -5.52 -5.88 10.98
CA GLU A 247 -4.17 -6.03 11.51
C GLU A 247 -3.39 -7.07 10.71
N LEU A 248 -2.11 -6.84 10.51
CA LEU A 248 -1.21 -7.77 9.85
C LEU A 248 -0.30 -8.45 10.88
N TYR A 249 -0.23 -9.77 10.83
CA TYR A 249 0.64 -10.58 11.69
C TYR A 249 1.62 -11.41 10.87
N SER A 250 2.87 -11.48 11.34
CA SER A 250 3.82 -12.53 10.95
C SER A 250 3.62 -13.72 11.88
N VAL A 251 3.03 -14.79 11.33
CA VAL A 251 2.59 -15.97 12.08
C VAL A 251 3.56 -17.13 11.84
N PRO A 252 4.07 -17.79 12.91
CA PRO A 252 4.93 -18.96 12.76
C PRO A 252 4.22 -20.09 12.00
N LEU A 253 4.96 -20.78 11.13
CA LEU A 253 4.41 -21.87 10.31
C LEU A 253 3.69 -22.97 11.12
N GLU A 254 4.13 -23.22 12.36
CA GLU A 254 3.54 -24.23 13.24
C GLU A 254 2.11 -23.88 13.71
N ASP A 255 1.76 -22.59 13.72
CA ASP A 255 0.47 -22.12 14.21
C ASP A 255 -0.57 -21.98 13.09
N ILE A 256 -0.17 -21.89 11.82
CA ILE A 256 -1.05 -21.68 10.65
C ILE A 256 -2.17 -22.73 10.56
N ALA A 257 -1.86 -24.01 10.77
CA ALA A 257 -2.86 -25.07 10.69
C ALA A 257 -3.96 -24.93 11.77
N SER A 258 -3.63 -24.34 12.92
CA SER A 258 -4.61 -24.10 13.99
C SER A 258 -5.56 -22.94 13.65
N ILE A 259 -5.05 -21.91 12.96
CA ILE A 259 -5.84 -20.79 12.45
C ILE A 259 -6.75 -21.25 11.31
N ASP A 260 -6.21 -22.00 10.34
CA ASP A 260 -6.99 -22.58 9.24
C ASP A 260 -8.16 -23.44 9.77
N MET A 261 -7.93 -24.21 10.84
CA MET A 261 -8.97 -25.00 11.49
C MET A 261 -10.02 -24.13 12.20
N LEU A 262 -9.60 -23.07 12.89
CA LEU A 262 -10.50 -22.14 13.57
C LEU A 262 -11.44 -21.43 12.59
N GLU A 263 -10.87 -20.90 11.51
CA GLU A 263 -11.60 -20.18 10.46
C GLU A 263 -12.42 -21.14 9.58
N GLY A 264 -12.23 -22.46 9.70
CA GLY A 264 -12.94 -23.44 8.88
C GLY A 264 -12.59 -23.31 7.39
N GLU A 265 -11.30 -23.15 7.09
CA GLU A 265 -10.76 -23.03 5.74
C GLU A 265 -11.29 -24.16 4.83
N GLY A 266 -11.75 -23.78 3.64
CA GLY A 266 -12.36 -24.68 2.65
C GLY A 266 -13.83 -25.04 2.91
N SER A 267 -14.44 -24.57 4.01
CA SER A 267 -15.85 -24.84 4.33
C SER A 267 -16.65 -23.60 4.71
N LEU A 268 -16.12 -22.76 5.57
CA LEU A 268 -16.75 -21.51 6.03
C LEU A 268 -16.09 -20.30 5.39
N TYR A 269 -14.77 -20.31 5.35
CA TYR A 269 -13.94 -19.31 4.67
C TYR A 269 -13.02 -19.98 3.65
N ALA A 270 -12.66 -19.26 2.60
CA ALA A 270 -11.56 -19.60 1.71
C ALA A 270 -10.38 -18.69 1.99
N LYS A 271 -9.19 -19.27 2.15
CA LYS A 271 -7.96 -18.50 2.28
C LYS A 271 -7.56 -17.95 0.90
N ARG A 272 -7.43 -16.64 0.78
CA ARG A 272 -6.99 -15.92 -0.42
C ARG A 272 -5.71 -15.16 -0.13
N CYS A 273 -4.90 -14.92 -1.15
CA CYS A 273 -3.69 -14.12 -1.03
C CYS A 273 -3.97 -12.74 -1.59
N GLU A 274 -3.83 -11.71 -0.74
CA GLU A 274 -4.16 -10.34 -1.11
C GLU A 274 -2.97 -9.42 -0.88
N THR A 275 -2.96 -8.30 -1.62
CA THR A 275 -2.05 -7.20 -1.31
C THR A 275 -2.66 -6.37 -0.19
N VAL A 276 -1.99 -6.34 0.96
CA VAL A 276 -2.37 -5.53 2.11
C VAL A 276 -1.50 -4.28 2.19
N THR A 277 -2.11 -3.15 2.53
CA THR A 277 -1.43 -1.87 2.68
C THR A 277 -1.38 -1.49 4.15
N MET A 278 -0.17 -1.40 4.71
CA MET A 278 0.06 -0.93 6.07
C MET A 278 -0.22 0.57 6.17
N PHE A 279 -0.53 1.09 7.36
CA PHE A 279 -0.84 2.51 7.55
C PHE A 279 0.36 3.45 7.28
N ASP A 280 1.58 2.92 7.18
CA ASP A 280 2.76 3.68 6.74
C ASP A 280 2.92 3.72 5.21
N GLY A 281 1.99 3.10 4.47
CA GLY A 281 1.98 3.01 3.01
C GLY A 281 2.75 1.81 2.45
N SER A 282 3.47 1.06 3.28
CA SER A 282 4.15 -0.16 2.83
C SER A 282 3.15 -1.25 2.45
N LYS A 283 3.48 -2.04 1.43
CA LYS A 283 2.62 -3.12 0.92
C LYS A 283 3.24 -4.48 1.21
N SER A 284 2.39 -5.45 1.50
CA SER A 284 2.79 -6.85 1.67
C SER A 284 1.76 -7.78 1.04
N ILE A 285 2.17 -9.01 0.74
CA ILE A 285 1.24 -10.09 0.43
C ILE A 285 0.90 -10.79 1.75
N ALA A 286 -0.39 -11.05 1.96
CA ALA A 286 -0.87 -11.75 3.15
C ALA A 286 -2.03 -12.69 2.80
N SER A 287 -2.17 -13.74 3.61
CA SER A 287 -3.37 -14.57 3.61
C SER A 287 -4.53 -13.84 4.28
N VAL A 288 -5.69 -13.86 3.63
CA VAL A 288 -6.96 -13.30 4.09
C VAL A 288 -8.02 -14.40 4.03
N TYR A 289 -8.81 -14.56 5.09
CA TYR A 289 -9.94 -15.49 5.10
C TYR A 289 -11.17 -14.79 4.52
N VAL A 290 -11.71 -15.29 3.41
CA VAL A 290 -12.88 -14.72 2.72
C VAL A 290 -14.10 -15.62 2.90
N TYR A 291 -15.23 -15.07 3.31
CA TYR A 291 -16.41 -15.85 3.67
C TYR A 291 -17.06 -16.50 2.44
N LEU A 292 -17.46 -17.77 2.59
CA LEU A 292 -18.08 -18.57 1.52
C LEU A 292 -19.62 -18.63 1.58
N GLY A 293 -20.21 -18.15 2.68
CA GLY A 293 -21.66 -18.19 2.88
C GLY A 293 -22.41 -17.05 2.17
N ASP A 294 -23.73 -17.17 2.11
CA ASP A 294 -24.61 -16.14 1.58
C ASP A 294 -24.78 -15.00 2.60
N VAL A 295 -24.51 -13.77 2.17
CA VAL A 295 -24.66 -12.56 2.98
C VAL A 295 -25.97 -11.81 2.69
N SER A 296 -26.83 -12.35 1.83
CA SER A 296 -28.10 -11.74 1.46
C SER A 296 -29.00 -11.49 2.68
N GLY A 297 -29.33 -10.21 2.92
CA GLY A 297 -30.19 -9.80 4.03
C GLY A 297 -29.46 -9.62 5.37
N LEU A 298 -28.14 -9.76 5.40
CA LEU A 298 -27.31 -9.39 6.56
C LEU A 298 -27.02 -7.89 6.57
N GLU A 299 -26.66 -7.39 7.76
CA GLU A 299 -26.23 -6.00 7.92
C GLU A 299 -24.80 -5.83 7.41
N ARG A 300 -24.62 -4.93 6.45
CA ARG A 300 -23.30 -4.48 6.03
C ARG A 300 -22.72 -3.55 7.09
N ILE A 301 -21.51 -3.82 7.55
CA ILE A 301 -20.78 -3.02 8.53
C ILE A 301 -19.51 -2.47 7.88
N LEU A 302 -19.02 -1.33 8.38
CA LEU A 302 -17.86 -0.66 7.79
C LEU A 302 -16.52 -1.13 8.38
N ALA A 303 -16.54 -1.61 9.61
CA ALA A 303 -15.39 -2.17 10.31
C ALA A 303 -15.87 -2.96 11.53
N TRP A 304 -15.04 -3.88 12.01
CA TRP A 304 -15.29 -4.63 13.24
C TRP A 304 -14.72 -3.89 14.44
N GLY A 305 -15.57 -3.57 15.43
CA GLY A 305 -15.17 -2.96 16.71
C GLY A 305 -14.84 -1.46 16.69
N GLU A 306 -14.17 -0.95 15.64
CA GLU A 306 -13.81 0.48 15.50
C GLU A 306 -14.65 1.19 14.41
N GLU A 307 -14.98 2.47 14.62
CA GLU A 307 -15.71 3.29 13.64
C GLU A 307 -14.74 4.25 12.93
N PHE A 308 -14.67 4.18 11.60
CA PHE A 308 -13.81 5.02 10.76
C PHE A 308 -14.62 5.98 9.88
N LEU A 309 -14.00 7.09 9.50
CA LEU A 309 -14.54 8.05 8.53
C LEU A 309 -13.42 8.79 7.80
N TRP A 310 -13.72 9.31 6.61
CA TRP A 310 -12.85 10.19 5.87
C TRP A 310 -13.01 11.64 6.35
N TYR A 311 -11.96 12.21 6.94
CA TYR A 311 -11.87 13.64 7.23
C TYR A 311 -11.18 14.36 6.07
N VAL A 312 -11.89 15.27 5.40
CA VAL A 312 -11.33 16.07 4.31
C VAL A 312 -10.88 17.42 4.83
N SER A 313 -9.58 17.70 4.70
CA SER A 313 -9.02 19.04 4.87
C SER A 313 -8.91 19.74 3.52
N TYR A 314 -9.25 21.03 3.48
CA TYR A 314 -9.07 21.92 2.32
C TYR A 314 -8.19 23.14 2.67
N GLY A 315 -7.60 23.11 3.87
CA GLY A 315 -6.78 24.18 4.42
C GLY A 315 -5.36 23.69 4.69
N SER A 316 -4.67 24.31 5.65
CA SER A 316 -3.27 23.98 5.93
C SER A 316 -3.04 22.55 6.43
N ASN A 317 -4.08 21.85 6.91
CA ASN A 317 -4.01 20.42 7.22
C ASN A 317 -4.02 19.53 5.96
N MET A 318 -4.04 20.08 4.74
CA MET A 318 -3.69 19.31 3.53
C MET A 318 -2.23 18.85 3.53
N LEU A 319 -1.35 19.56 4.24
CA LEU A 319 0.04 19.14 4.42
C LEU A 319 0.12 18.07 5.52
N TYR A 320 0.59 16.87 5.18
CA TYR A 320 0.57 15.71 6.08
C TYR A 320 1.30 15.94 7.40
N GLU A 321 2.50 16.53 7.37
CA GLU A 321 3.28 16.79 8.59
C GLU A 321 2.54 17.72 9.57
N ARG A 322 1.79 18.69 9.04
CA ARG A 322 0.97 19.58 9.85
C ARG A 322 -0.23 18.84 10.43
N PHE A 323 -0.92 18.04 9.63
CA PHE A 323 -2.04 17.23 10.11
C PHE A 323 -1.59 16.25 11.21
N MET A 324 -0.41 15.63 11.06
CA MET A 324 0.13 14.73 12.07
C MET A 324 0.45 15.41 13.41
N CYS A 325 0.67 16.73 13.45
CA CYS A 325 0.77 17.46 14.72
C CYS A 325 -0.54 17.43 15.52
N TYR A 326 -1.71 17.31 14.87
CA TYR A 326 -2.99 17.19 15.55
C TYR A 326 -3.18 15.79 16.16
N ILE A 327 -2.65 14.77 15.49
CA ILE A 327 -2.79 13.36 15.89
C ILE A 327 -1.71 12.95 16.90
N LYS A 328 -0.43 13.10 16.55
CA LYS A 328 0.73 12.71 17.38
C LYS A 328 1.12 13.77 18.41
N GLY A 329 0.51 14.94 18.34
CA GLY A 329 0.90 16.11 19.12
C GLY A 329 2.16 16.78 18.56
N GLY A 330 2.31 18.07 18.83
CA GLY A 330 3.45 18.84 18.34
C GLY A 330 3.08 20.28 17.96
N SER A 331 4.02 20.94 17.31
CA SER A 331 3.86 22.29 16.77
C SER A 331 4.47 22.36 15.38
N TYR A 332 3.77 23.00 14.45
CA TYR A 332 4.23 23.20 13.09
C TYR A 332 4.76 24.63 12.94
N HIS A 333 6.03 24.81 12.57
CA HIS A 333 6.66 26.13 12.32
C HIS A 333 6.41 27.17 13.43
N GLY A 334 6.52 26.76 14.70
CA GLY A 334 6.32 27.67 15.84
C GLY A 334 4.86 27.99 16.16
N SER A 335 3.90 27.28 15.54
CA SER A 335 2.48 27.34 15.91
C SER A 335 2.26 26.96 17.38
N ARG A 336 1.05 27.21 17.87
CA ARG A 336 0.60 26.67 19.16
C ARG A 336 0.84 25.16 19.20
N TYR A 337 1.30 24.68 20.35
CA TYR A 337 1.42 23.25 20.60
C TYR A 337 0.04 22.59 20.66
N HIS A 338 -0.15 21.53 19.87
CA HIS A 338 -1.31 20.66 19.89
C HIS A 338 -0.98 19.44 20.75
N PRO A 339 -1.76 19.13 21.80
CA PRO A 339 -1.58 17.88 22.53
C PRO A 339 -2.01 16.69 21.66
N PRO A 340 -1.38 15.52 21.84
CA PRO A 340 -1.69 14.31 21.08
C PRO A 340 -3.13 13.85 21.28
N CYS A 341 -3.66 13.14 20.29
CA CYS A 341 -4.85 12.32 20.45
C CYS A 341 -4.55 11.14 21.38
N GLU A 342 -5.58 10.52 21.95
CA GLU A 342 -5.45 9.24 22.66
C GLU A 342 -4.97 8.15 21.70
N ASP A 343 -5.51 8.15 20.48
CA ASP A 343 -5.06 7.32 19.37
C ASP A 343 -4.11 8.11 18.45
N THR A 344 -2.81 7.85 18.59
CA THR A 344 -1.74 8.54 17.85
C THR A 344 -1.31 7.81 16.57
N THR A 345 -2.05 6.77 16.16
CA THR A 345 -1.77 6.03 14.92
C THR A 345 -1.90 6.95 13.70
N SER A 346 -1.12 6.67 12.66
CA SER A 346 -1.24 7.41 11.39
C SER A 346 -2.61 7.16 10.75
N PRO A 347 -3.11 8.08 9.90
CA PRO A 347 -4.30 7.83 9.10
C PRO A 347 -4.19 6.53 8.34
N VAL A 348 -5.30 5.80 8.26
CA VAL A 348 -5.41 4.51 7.59
C VAL A 348 -5.06 4.64 6.11
N ALA A 349 -5.52 5.72 5.49
CA ALA A 349 -5.25 6.05 4.09
C ALA A 349 -5.35 7.56 3.89
N VAL A 350 -4.70 8.05 2.82
CA VAL A 350 -4.69 9.46 2.42
C VAL A 350 -5.03 9.54 0.94
N LYS A 351 -6.00 10.38 0.57
CA LYS A 351 -6.44 10.55 -0.82
C LYS A 351 -6.59 12.04 -1.17
N ALA A 352 -6.06 12.44 -2.32
CA ALA A 352 -6.39 13.73 -2.93
C ALA A 352 -7.84 13.71 -3.42
N VAL A 353 -8.63 14.75 -3.14
CA VAL A 353 -10.06 14.80 -3.47
C VAL A 353 -10.49 16.18 -3.95
N ASP A 354 -11.47 16.21 -4.86
CA ASP A 354 -12.19 17.43 -5.25
C ASP A 354 -13.40 17.65 -4.33
N LEU A 355 -13.54 18.86 -3.79
CA LEU A 355 -14.68 19.30 -3.01
C LEU A 355 -15.66 20.08 -3.90
N PRO A 356 -16.99 19.87 -3.74
CA PRO A 356 -18.01 20.49 -4.58
C PRO A 356 -18.34 21.94 -4.18
N TYR A 357 -17.46 22.61 -3.45
CA TYR A 357 -17.64 23.94 -2.88
C TYR A 357 -16.43 24.82 -3.20
N SER A 358 -16.62 26.14 -3.29
CA SER A 358 -15.50 27.06 -3.51
C SER A 358 -14.77 27.32 -2.19
N MET A 359 -13.44 27.24 -2.22
CA MET A 359 -12.60 27.68 -1.10
C MET A 359 -12.37 29.18 -1.17
N TYR A 360 -12.30 29.84 -0.02
CA TYR A 360 -11.90 31.25 0.08
C TYR A 360 -11.20 31.57 1.40
N PHE A 361 -10.50 32.70 1.45
CA PHE A 361 -9.83 33.20 2.66
C PHE A 361 -10.71 34.18 3.46
N GLY A 362 -10.76 33.99 4.77
CA GLY A 362 -11.49 34.88 5.66
C GLY A 362 -11.08 34.78 7.12
N ASN A 363 -11.72 35.62 7.95
CA ASN A 363 -11.55 35.69 9.41
C ASN A 363 -10.11 35.98 9.88
N PHE A 364 -9.89 36.06 11.19
CA PHE A 364 -8.59 36.33 11.80
C PHE A 364 -8.07 35.08 12.51
N SER A 365 -6.87 34.60 12.15
CA SER A 365 -6.20 33.51 12.87
C SER A 365 -4.97 33.99 13.63
N GLY A 366 -4.99 33.85 14.97
CA GLY A 366 -3.83 34.17 15.81
C GLY A 366 -2.61 33.28 15.54
N SER A 367 -2.81 32.06 15.03
CA SER A 367 -1.72 31.15 14.62
C SER A 367 -1.04 31.57 13.33
N TRP A 368 -1.69 32.43 12.53
CA TRP A 368 -1.19 32.92 11.25
C TRP A 368 -1.08 34.44 11.26
N HIS A 369 -0.52 34.99 12.35
CA HIS A 369 -0.23 36.42 12.49
C HIS A 369 -1.45 37.36 12.30
N GLY A 370 -2.66 36.88 12.56
CA GLY A 370 -3.91 37.64 12.37
C GLY A 370 -4.44 37.64 10.93
N SER A 371 -3.88 36.82 10.06
CA SER A 371 -4.23 36.75 8.64
C SER A 371 -5.43 35.84 8.38
N GLY A 372 -5.94 35.87 7.15
CA GLY A 372 -7.03 35.03 6.67
C GLY A 372 -6.64 33.55 6.61
N VAL A 373 -7.63 32.68 6.86
CA VAL A 373 -7.50 31.22 6.72
C VAL A 373 -8.60 30.67 5.81
N SER A 374 -8.44 29.42 5.38
CA SER A 374 -9.33 28.77 4.42
C SER A 374 -10.71 28.47 5.02
N PHE A 375 -11.76 28.77 4.26
CA PHE A 375 -13.15 28.40 4.50
C PHE A 375 -13.78 27.87 3.21
N LEU A 376 -14.86 27.10 3.32
CA LEU A 376 -15.67 26.69 2.17
C LEU A 376 -16.95 27.52 2.08
N ASP A 377 -17.30 27.95 0.88
CA ASP A 377 -18.62 28.49 0.58
C ASP A 377 -19.57 27.37 0.22
N VAL A 378 -20.35 26.93 1.22
CA VAL A 378 -21.33 25.85 1.06
C VAL A 378 -22.69 26.34 0.54
N SER A 379 -22.82 27.62 0.17
CA SER A 379 -24.08 28.18 -0.34
C SER A 379 -24.35 27.86 -1.81
N GLY A 380 -23.33 27.42 -2.55
CA GLY A 380 -23.44 27.08 -3.97
C GLY A 380 -22.34 26.12 -4.43
N PRO A 381 -22.45 25.60 -5.66
CA PRO A 381 -21.45 24.71 -6.22
C PRO A 381 -20.13 25.45 -6.48
N GLY A 382 -19.03 24.74 -6.31
CA GLY A 382 -17.69 25.23 -6.63
C GLY A 382 -16.73 24.06 -6.83
N LYS A 383 -15.44 24.39 -6.90
CA LYS A 383 -14.37 23.39 -6.93
C LYS A 383 -13.27 23.84 -5.99
N ALA A 384 -12.93 22.99 -5.03
CA ALA A 384 -11.77 23.17 -4.16
C ALA A 384 -10.98 21.88 -4.08
N LEU A 385 -9.66 22.01 -4.00
CA LEU A 385 -8.76 20.90 -3.70
C LEU A 385 -8.84 20.57 -2.22
N GLY A 386 -8.83 19.27 -1.91
CA GLY A 386 -8.79 18.75 -0.55
C GLY A 386 -7.92 17.50 -0.46
N VAL A 387 -7.61 17.14 0.79
CA VAL A 387 -6.91 15.92 1.17
C VAL A 387 -7.76 15.20 2.21
N ALA A 388 -8.18 14.00 1.88
CA ALA A 388 -8.97 13.12 2.74
C ALA A 388 -8.04 12.21 3.56
N TYR A 389 -8.28 12.14 4.85
CA TYR A 389 -7.61 11.25 5.80
C TYR A 389 -8.62 10.27 6.38
N LEU A 390 -8.43 8.97 6.16
CA LEU A 390 -9.26 7.95 6.79
C LEU A 390 -8.76 7.74 8.22
N ILE A 391 -9.57 8.13 9.19
CA ILE A 391 -9.19 8.17 10.60
C ILE A 391 -10.29 7.57 11.48
N THR A 392 -9.94 7.19 12.70
CA THR A 392 -10.96 6.73 13.65
C THR A 392 -11.88 7.88 14.03
N LYS A 393 -13.12 7.57 14.40
CA LYS A 393 -14.06 8.56 14.91
C LYS A 393 -13.51 9.32 16.12
N LYS A 394 -12.75 8.65 17.00
CA LYS A 394 -12.08 9.28 18.15
C LYS A 394 -11.04 10.31 17.69
N GLN A 395 -10.25 9.99 16.68
CA GLN A 395 -9.32 10.93 16.06
C GLN A 395 -10.08 12.12 15.44
N PHE A 396 -11.15 11.88 14.69
CA PHE A 396 -11.97 12.94 14.11
C PHE A 396 -12.58 13.87 15.18
N GLU A 397 -13.12 13.32 16.26
CA GLU A 397 -13.63 14.08 17.40
C GLU A 397 -12.54 14.90 18.10
N HIS A 398 -11.31 14.40 18.16
CA HIS A 398 -10.16 15.16 18.65
C HIS A 398 -9.80 16.30 17.71
N VAL A 399 -9.75 16.06 16.39
CA VAL A 399 -9.53 17.12 15.38
C VAL A 399 -10.61 18.20 15.50
N CYS A 400 -11.89 17.83 15.58
CA CYS A 400 -13.01 18.76 15.78
C CYS A 400 -12.82 19.63 17.04
N ARG A 401 -12.37 19.04 18.15
CA ARG A 401 -12.07 19.77 19.39
C ARG A 401 -10.95 20.78 19.19
N ARG A 402 -9.91 20.45 18.41
CA ARG A 402 -8.77 21.34 18.15
C ARG A 402 -9.14 22.52 17.26
N GLU A 403 -10.01 22.29 16.27
CA GLU A 403 -10.52 23.35 15.39
C GLU A 403 -11.51 24.30 16.12
N ASN A 404 -12.13 23.86 17.24
CA ASN A 404 -13.10 24.63 18.03
C ASN A 404 -12.57 25.14 19.39
N ASP A 405 -11.27 25.44 19.50
CA ASP A 405 -10.63 25.96 20.74
C ASP A 405 -10.85 25.07 21.98
N GLY A 406 -10.98 23.76 21.81
CA GLY A 406 -11.05 22.77 22.89
C GLY A 406 -12.43 22.60 23.53
N ARG A 407 -13.50 23.16 22.95
CA ARG A 407 -14.87 22.87 23.40
C ARG A 407 -15.25 21.43 23.06
N GLU A 408 -15.85 20.71 24.02
CA GLU A 408 -16.30 19.35 23.78
C GLU A 408 -17.47 19.31 22.78
N PRO A 409 -17.49 18.32 21.87
CA PRO A 409 -18.69 17.95 21.12
C PRO A 409 -19.85 17.69 22.08
N GLU A 410 -20.95 18.42 22.02
CA GLU A 410 -22.19 17.96 22.67
C GLU A 410 -22.76 16.79 21.85
N LEU A 411 -22.37 15.57 22.21
CA LEU A 411 -22.68 14.30 21.52
C LEU A 411 -24.17 13.91 21.46
N GLY A 412 -25.11 14.81 21.78
CA GLY A 412 -26.50 14.43 22.11
C GLY A 412 -27.62 15.11 21.34
N TYR A 413 -27.44 16.30 20.76
CA TYR A 413 -28.53 17.02 20.10
C TYR A 413 -27.99 17.90 18.96
N GLY A 414 -28.35 17.58 17.72
CA GLY A 414 -28.03 18.42 16.55
C GLY A 414 -26.55 18.42 16.20
N TRP A 415 -26.15 17.46 15.36
CA TRP A 415 -24.83 17.40 14.73
C TRP A 415 -24.39 18.80 14.28
N TYR A 416 -23.19 19.19 14.73
CA TYR A 416 -22.50 20.46 14.53
C TYR A 416 -23.00 21.32 13.36
N GLU A 417 -23.25 22.60 13.62
CA GLU A 417 -23.48 23.59 12.54
C GLU A 417 -22.31 23.62 11.55
N ASP A 418 -21.09 23.25 11.97
CA ASP A 418 -19.86 23.42 11.20
C ASP A 418 -19.24 22.10 10.68
N ILE A 419 -19.97 20.98 10.73
CA ILE A 419 -19.57 19.74 10.03
C ILE A 419 -20.44 19.58 8.79
N ILE A 420 -19.78 19.37 7.65
CA ILE A 420 -20.43 19.13 6.37
C ILE A 420 -20.23 17.66 6.01
N ASP A 421 -21.34 16.99 5.72
CA ASP A 421 -21.34 15.64 5.17
C ASP A 421 -21.16 15.73 3.64
N LEU A 422 -20.15 15.06 3.13
CA LEU A 422 -19.74 15.07 1.73
C LEU A 422 -20.14 13.78 1.01
N GLY A 423 -20.88 12.88 1.67
CA GLY A 423 -21.31 11.60 1.12
C GLY A 423 -20.47 10.42 1.63
N GLU A 424 -20.16 9.49 0.73
CA GLU A 424 -19.46 8.24 1.02
C GLU A 424 -18.31 8.01 0.04
N MET A 425 -17.19 7.47 0.52
CA MET A 425 -16.01 7.08 -0.25
C MET A 425 -15.41 5.83 0.38
N ASP A 426 -15.12 4.80 -0.44
CA ASP A 426 -14.61 3.48 0.01
C ASP A 426 -15.49 2.79 1.07
N GLY A 427 -16.81 3.07 1.04
CA GLY A 427 -17.77 2.60 2.04
C GLY A 427 -17.87 3.48 3.30
N PHE A 428 -16.93 4.41 3.53
CA PHE A 428 -16.92 5.26 4.73
C PHE A 428 -17.56 6.64 4.49
N LYS A 429 -18.16 7.20 5.54
CA LYS A 429 -18.68 8.58 5.50
C LYS A 429 -17.54 9.58 5.29
N VAL A 430 -17.79 10.57 4.45
CA VAL A 430 -16.85 11.66 4.17
C VAL A 430 -17.33 12.93 4.85
N LYS A 431 -16.49 13.54 5.67
CA LYS A 431 -16.84 14.73 6.45
C LYS A 431 -15.75 15.79 6.35
N THR A 432 -16.15 17.04 6.39
CA THR A 432 -15.23 18.17 6.56
C THR A 432 -15.72 19.11 7.64
N ILE A 433 -14.81 19.93 8.16
CA ILE A 433 -15.07 20.91 9.21
C ILE A 433 -14.96 22.29 8.57
N THR A 434 -16.04 23.06 8.53
CA THR A 434 -16.06 24.44 8.00
C THR A 434 -17.21 25.22 8.60
N ASN A 435 -17.19 26.55 8.52
CA ASN A 435 -18.32 27.33 9.00
C ASN A 435 -19.41 27.47 7.92
N ARG A 436 -20.68 27.22 8.27
CA ARG A 436 -21.80 27.41 7.32
C ARG A 436 -22.06 28.87 6.96
N GLN A 437 -21.69 29.80 7.83
CA GLN A 437 -21.83 31.23 7.58
C GLN A 437 -20.56 31.76 6.92
N LEU A 438 -20.74 32.57 5.89
CA LEU A 438 -19.64 33.26 5.23
C LEU A 438 -18.91 34.16 6.22
N ARG A 439 -17.57 34.12 6.17
CA ARG A 439 -16.69 34.95 6.98
C ARG A 439 -16.23 36.17 6.18
N ASP A 440 -16.00 37.27 6.89
CA ASP A 440 -15.44 38.48 6.28
C ASP A 440 -14.06 38.15 5.70
N TYR A 441 -13.82 38.67 4.50
CA TYR A 441 -12.55 38.50 3.81
C TYR A 441 -11.39 39.07 4.66
N ASN A 442 -10.30 38.31 4.69
CA ASN A 442 -9.03 38.73 5.25
C ASN A 442 -7.92 38.10 4.41
N GLU A 443 -6.87 38.86 4.14
CA GLU A 443 -5.78 38.43 3.28
C GLU A 443 -4.95 37.33 3.99
N PRO A 444 -4.63 36.20 3.34
CA PRO A 444 -3.79 35.16 3.92
C PRO A 444 -2.33 35.62 4.00
N SER A 445 -1.59 35.14 5.00
CA SER A 445 -0.14 35.41 5.10
C SER A 445 0.66 34.59 4.09
N PRO A 446 1.85 35.06 3.65
CA PRO A 446 2.77 34.27 2.82
C PRO A 446 3.05 32.86 3.39
N ASP A 447 3.34 32.75 4.69
CA ASP A 447 3.59 31.46 5.37
C ASP A 447 2.38 30.49 5.28
N TYR A 448 1.16 31.03 5.24
CA TYR A 448 -0.06 30.21 5.13
C TYR A 448 -0.25 29.70 3.71
N LEU A 449 -0.01 30.56 2.72
CA LEU A 449 -0.04 30.19 1.31
C LEU A 449 1.06 29.18 0.97
N GLU A 450 2.26 29.34 1.52
CA GLU A 450 3.37 28.37 1.38
C GLU A 450 2.95 27.00 1.93
N THR A 451 2.39 26.95 3.15
CA THR A 451 1.88 25.69 3.74
C THR A 451 0.80 25.03 2.86
N LEU A 452 -0.10 25.82 2.26
CA LEU A 452 -1.11 25.31 1.33
C LEU A 452 -0.49 24.78 0.04
N SER A 453 0.47 25.52 -0.51
CA SER A 453 1.21 25.14 -1.71
C SER A 453 1.94 23.81 -1.51
N ASP A 454 2.65 23.65 -0.38
CA ASP A 454 3.33 22.40 -0.04
C ASP A 454 2.36 21.24 0.13
N GLY A 455 1.21 21.49 0.76
CA GLY A 455 0.15 20.50 0.90
C GLY A 455 -0.45 20.07 -0.45
N ILE A 456 -0.64 21.00 -1.38
CA ILE A 456 -1.13 20.69 -2.72
C ILE A 456 -0.05 19.94 -3.51
N ALA A 457 1.19 20.42 -3.54
CA ALA A 457 2.29 19.77 -4.25
C ALA A 457 2.57 18.34 -3.75
N GLN A 458 2.40 18.09 -2.44
CA GLN A 458 2.52 16.76 -1.85
C GLN A 458 1.46 15.77 -2.35
N ASN A 459 0.24 16.24 -2.63
CA ASN A 459 -0.92 15.38 -2.91
C ASN A 459 -1.39 15.41 -4.38
N TRP A 460 -0.96 16.42 -5.15
CA TRP A 460 -1.23 16.61 -6.58
C TRP A 460 0.11 16.77 -7.32
N PRO A 461 0.95 15.72 -7.38
CA PRO A 461 2.30 15.80 -7.92
C PRO A 461 2.36 16.16 -9.42
N GLU A 462 1.24 16.05 -10.13
CA GLU A 462 1.09 16.45 -11.52
C GLU A 462 0.89 17.96 -11.72
N MET A 463 0.50 18.70 -10.67
CA MET A 463 0.32 20.15 -10.75
C MET A 463 1.66 20.87 -10.65
N SER A 464 1.90 21.79 -11.58
CA SER A 464 3.06 22.69 -11.54
C SER A 464 2.91 23.78 -10.48
N GLU A 465 4.03 24.36 -10.03
CA GLU A 465 4.03 25.49 -9.09
C GLU A 465 3.17 26.68 -9.59
N ASP A 466 3.14 26.90 -10.90
CA ASP A 466 2.32 27.94 -11.53
C ASP A 466 0.82 27.62 -11.42
N GLU A 467 0.41 26.37 -11.68
CA GLU A 467 -0.99 25.93 -11.54
C GLU A 467 -1.48 25.98 -10.09
N ILE A 468 -0.62 25.63 -9.12
CA ILE A 468 -0.93 25.72 -7.69
C ILE A 468 -1.13 27.19 -7.30
N ARG A 469 -0.24 28.09 -7.73
CA ARG A 469 -0.37 29.53 -7.48
C ARG A 469 -1.66 30.08 -8.08
N ASP A 470 -1.95 29.77 -9.34
CA ASP A 470 -3.16 30.25 -10.03
C ASP A 470 -4.44 29.75 -9.31
N TYR A 471 -4.44 28.51 -8.81
CA TYR A 471 -5.53 27.98 -7.99
C TYR A 471 -5.70 28.78 -6.68
N LEU A 472 -4.61 29.02 -5.93
CA LEU A 472 -4.67 29.76 -4.67
C LEU A 472 -5.10 31.22 -4.88
N GLU A 473 -4.64 31.87 -5.96
CA GLU A 473 -5.09 33.20 -6.34
C GLU A 473 -6.59 33.23 -6.68
N SER A 474 -7.11 32.18 -7.32
CA SER A 474 -8.55 32.06 -7.60
C SER A 474 -9.43 31.94 -6.36
N CYS A 475 -8.84 31.60 -5.19
CA CYS A 475 -9.54 31.52 -3.91
C CYS A 475 -9.61 32.88 -3.17
N ILE A 476 -8.94 33.92 -3.68
CA ILE A 476 -9.01 35.27 -3.12
C ILE A 476 -10.29 35.97 -3.62
N ARG A 477 -11.10 36.48 -2.69
CA ARG A 477 -12.41 37.12 -2.99
C ARG A 477 -12.30 38.59 -3.32
#